data_AF-A0A7C6MLM1-F1
#
_entry.id   AF-A0A7C6MLM1-F1
#
_cell.length_a   1.000
_cell.length_b   1.000
_cell.length_c   1.000
_cell.angle_alpha   90.00
_cell.angle_beta   90.00
_cell.angle_gamma   90.00
#
_symmetry.space_group_name_H-M   'P 1'
#
loop_
_entity.id
_entity.type
_entity.pdbx_description
1 polymer ?
#
loop_
_entity_poly.entity_id
_entity_poly.type
_entity_poly.pdbx_seq_one_letter_code
_entity_poly.pdbx_strand_id
1 'polypeptide(L)'
;MKKEWKSWEDQVALLKGRHLALDEGEALGLLRTASYYRLSGYARYFQQGAELGGNDFVAGSTLADIKMIHELDGRLRTMLASRLGRVEVMLRSQYAYAVGATKGPYGDYLDDAYFGGGDAGADVVDACLRDLDRSKEPFVRHFRREGDDDRYGDMPVWAAAEVLSFAYLRNRCAHHARLWNHSVIDAGATPNNVRKKTKRRFGNFDGRSVMDVLASLADVLERCGLEDDFLGTVSREFRDHPLFWDGLLWPCAAEDRSKKGHPFPESS
;
A
#
# COMPACT_ATOMS: atom_id res chain seq x y z
N MET A 1 14.55 23.05 -6.91
CA MET A 1 14.46 24.26 -6.06
C MET A 1 14.43 23.84 -4.59
N LYS A 2 15.14 24.52 -3.69
CA LYS A 2 15.08 24.23 -2.24
C LYS A 2 13.68 24.62 -1.71
N LYS A 3 13.09 23.78 -0.87
CA LYS A 3 11.80 24.07 -0.23
C LYS A 3 12.05 24.93 1.01
N GLU A 4 11.42 26.10 1.06
CA GLU A 4 11.49 26.98 2.23
C GLU A 4 10.46 26.57 3.28
N TRP A 5 10.81 26.81 4.55
CA TRP A 5 9.88 26.63 5.65
C TRP A 5 8.77 27.72 5.59
N LYS A 6 7.55 27.33 5.96
CA LYS A 6 6.37 28.20 5.99
C LYS A 6 5.58 27.92 7.26
N SER A 7 5.07 28.96 7.91
CA SER A 7 4.09 28.81 9.00
C SER A 7 2.81 28.13 8.50
N TRP A 8 1.94 27.70 9.41
CA TRP A 8 0.66 27.11 8.98
C TRP A 8 -0.21 28.15 8.28
N GLU A 9 -0.19 29.39 8.77
CA GLU A 9 -0.88 30.54 8.21
C GLU A 9 -0.39 30.82 6.78
N ASP A 10 0.92 30.80 6.56
CA ASP A 10 1.52 30.93 5.22
C ASP A 10 1.16 29.76 4.30
N GLN A 11 1.02 28.56 4.85
CA GLN A 11 0.57 27.38 4.09
C GLN A 11 -0.91 27.50 3.70
N VAL A 12 -1.77 28.04 4.56
CA VAL A 12 -3.17 28.35 4.23
C VAL A 12 -3.24 29.43 3.15
N ALA A 13 -2.48 30.51 3.29
CA ALA A 13 -2.38 31.57 2.29
C ALA A 13 -1.89 31.02 0.94
N LEU A 14 -0.92 30.10 0.95
CA LEU A 14 -0.44 29.41 -0.24
C LEU A 14 -1.53 28.57 -0.93
N LEU A 15 -2.33 27.82 -0.17
CA LEU A 15 -3.43 27.03 -0.73
C LEU A 15 -4.52 27.92 -1.35
N LYS A 16 -4.87 29.02 -0.68
CA LYS A 16 -5.79 30.04 -1.22
C LYS A 16 -5.26 30.68 -2.50
N GLY A 17 -3.98 31.08 -2.49
CA GLY A 17 -3.32 31.69 -3.65
C GLY A 17 -3.21 30.75 -4.86
N ARG A 18 -3.36 29.44 -4.66
CA ARG A 18 -3.45 28.41 -5.71
C ARG A 18 -4.88 28.11 -6.13
N HIS A 19 -5.86 28.90 -5.68
CA HIS A 19 -7.28 28.79 -6.00
C HIS A 19 -8.01 27.58 -5.39
N LEU A 20 -7.53 27.07 -4.24
CA LEU A 20 -8.28 26.06 -3.48
C LEU A 20 -9.38 26.74 -2.66
N ALA A 21 -10.63 26.29 -2.80
CA ALA A 21 -11.73 26.72 -1.94
C ALA A 21 -11.60 26.10 -0.54
N LEU A 22 -11.49 26.93 0.50
CA LEU A 22 -11.26 26.46 1.87
C LEU A 22 -11.76 27.45 2.94
N ASP A 23 -12.11 26.90 4.10
CA ASP A 23 -12.23 27.64 5.36
C ASP A 23 -10.86 27.70 6.05
N GLU A 24 -10.48 28.88 6.58
CA GLU A 24 -9.15 29.05 7.19
C GLU A 24 -8.99 28.28 8.50
N GLY A 25 -10.04 28.25 9.33
CA GLY A 25 -10.01 27.56 10.62
C GLY A 25 -9.87 26.05 10.42
N GLU A 26 -10.65 25.49 9.50
CA GLU A 26 -10.54 24.08 9.11
C GLU A 26 -9.17 23.76 8.51
N ALA A 27 -8.66 24.61 7.61
CA ALA A 27 -7.35 24.43 7.00
C ALA A 27 -6.22 24.43 8.01
N LEU A 28 -6.22 25.37 8.96
CA LEU A 28 -5.25 25.41 10.05
C LEU A 28 -5.32 24.14 10.91
N GLY A 29 -6.52 23.72 11.31
CA GLY A 29 -6.73 22.51 12.09
C GLY A 29 -6.19 21.26 11.38
N LEU A 30 -6.47 21.13 10.08
CA LEU A 30 -6.02 20.00 9.27
C LEU A 30 -4.50 20.00 9.04
N LEU A 31 -3.90 21.17 8.80
CA LEU A 31 -2.45 21.29 8.60
C LEU A 31 -1.66 20.94 9.86
N ARG A 32 -2.22 21.23 11.05
CA ARG A 32 -1.62 20.87 12.35
C ARG A 32 -1.56 19.36 12.57
N THR A 33 -2.55 18.61 12.10
CA THR A 33 -2.65 17.17 12.35
C THR A 33 -2.11 16.31 11.21
N ALA A 34 -2.26 16.76 9.96
CA ALA A 34 -1.89 15.99 8.79
C ALA A 34 -0.55 16.43 8.16
N SER A 35 -0.07 17.64 8.42
CA SER A 35 1.02 18.33 7.71
C SER A 35 0.72 18.64 6.23
N TYR A 36 1.20 19.80 5.75
CA TYR A 36 1.07 20.20 4.36
C TYR A 36 1.61 19.16 3.38
N TYR A 37 2.77 18.57 3.66
CA TYR A 37 3.41 17.67 2.71
C TYR A 37 2.59 16.38 2.48
N ARG A 38 1.97 15.84 3.53
CA ARG A 38 1.04 14.70 3.39
C ARG A 38 -0.19 15.08 2.58
N LEU A 39 -0.84 16.19 2.91
CA LEU A 39 -2.02 16.67 2.19
C LEU A 39 -1.71 16.97 0.73
N SER A 40 -0.53 17.52 0.45
CA SER A 40 -0.08 17.85 -0.90
C SER A 40 -0.05 16.62 -1.83
N GLY A 41 0.17 15.42 -1.26
CA GLY A 41 0.07 14.18 -2.01
C GLY A 41 -1.35 13.93 -2.53
N TYR A 42 -2.38 14.14 -1.72
CA TYR A 42 -3.78 13.98 -2.14
C TYR A 42 -4.23 15.14 -3.04
N ALA A 43 -3.80 16.35 -2.70
CA ALA A 43 -4.06 17.57 -3.45
C ALA A 43 -3.57 17.52 -4.90
N ARG A 44 -2.53 16.75 -5.20
CA ARG A 44 -1.94 16.69 -6.55
C ARG A 44 -2.94 16.31 -7.64
N TYR A 45 -3.96 15.53 -7.29
CA TYR A 45 -5.00 15.08 -8.21
C TYR A 45 -6.09 16.13 -8.44
N PHE A 46 -6.05 17.23 -7.70
CA PHE A 46 -6.93 18.37 -7.87
C PHE A 46 -6.20 19.54 -8.53
N GLN A 47 -4.96 19.35 -8.99
CA GLN A 47 -4.11 20.40 -9.58
C GLN A 47 -4.01 20.28 -11.10
N GLN A 48 -3.94 21.42 -11.78
CA GLN A 48 -3.72 21.55 -13.22
C GLN A 48 -2.22 21.45 -13.55
N GLY A 49 -1.89 20.80 -14.67
CA GLY A 49 -0.51 20.60 -15.13
C GLY A 49 0.34 19.84 -14.10
N ALA A 50 -0.24 18.94 -13.32
CA ALA A 50 0.41 18.30 -12.18
C ALA A 50 1.63 17.46 -12.60
N GLU A 51 1.68 16.93 -13.81
CA GLU A 51 2.88 16.23 -14.28
C GLU A 51 3.95 17.20 -14.81
N LEU A 52 3.54 18.42 -15.17
CA LEU A 52 4.37 19.51 -15.68
C LEU A 52 4.81 20.51 -14.60
N GLY A 53 4.52 20.23 -13.33
CA GLY A 53 4.91 21.08 -12.20
C GLY A 53 3.92 22.18 -11.84
N GLY A 54 2.75 22.24 -12.50
CA GLY A 54 1.67 23.16 -12.16
C GLY A 54 1.18 22.94 -10.72
N ASN A 55 0.77 24.01 -10.04
CA ASN A 55 0.39 23.98 -8.63
C ASN A 55 -1.02 24.55 -8.37
N ASP A 56 -1.65 25.13 -9.38
CA ASP A 56 -2.98 25.70 -9.26
C ASP A 56 -4.03 24.59 -9.26
N PHE A 57 -5.04 24.76 -8.43
CA PHE A 57 -6.14 23.83 -8.32
C PHE A 57 -7.11 23.98 -9.49
N VAL A 58 -7.76 22.88 -9.87
CA VAL A 58 -8.88 22.89 -10.81
C VAL A 58 -10.04 23.65 -10.15
N ALA A 59 -10.73 24.48 -10.93
CA ALA A 59 -11.87 25.26 -10.44
C ALA A 59 -12.91 24.33 -9.76
N GLY A 60 -13.43 24.76 -8.61
CA GLY A 60 -14.37 23.96 -7.81
C GLY A 60 -13.71 22.97 -6.84
N SER A 61 -12.38 22.78 -6.88
CA SER A 61 -11.69 21.94 -5.89
C SER A 61 -11.81 22.54 -4.49
N THR A 62 -12.25 21.73 -3.53
CA THR A 62 -12.38 22.15 -2.13
C THR A 62 -11.38 21.43 -1.22
N LEU A 63 -11.04 22.07 -0.10
CA LEU A 63 -10.27 21.40 0.96
C LEU A 63 -11.03 20.21 1.54
N ALA A 64 -12.36 20.28 1.59
CA ALA A 64 -13.22 19.22 2.10
C ALA A 64 -13.06 17.93 1.27
N ASP A 65 -12.95 18.03 -0.05
CA ASP A 65 -12.69 16.87 -0.92
C ASP A 65 -11.35 16.21 -0.60
N ILE A 66 -10.30 17.02 -0.50
CA ILE A 66 -8.94 16.53 -0.20
C ILE A 66 -8.91 15.86 1.18
N LYS A 67 -9.56 16.47 2.16
CA LYS A 67 -9.70 15.94 3.53
C LYS A 67 -10.46 14.62 3.54
N MET A 68 -11.60 14.55 2.84
CA MET A 68 -12.41 13.33 2.72
C MET A 68 -11.57 12.17 2.16
N ILE A 69 -10.83 12.40 1.06
CA ILE A 69 -9.96 11.36 0.48
C ILE A 69 -8.86 10.93 1.46
N HIS A 70 -8.23 11.89 2.14
CA HIS A 70 -7.21 11.59 3.15
C HIS A 70 -7.74 10.71 4.29
N GLU A 71 -8.95 10.99 4.78
CA GLU A 71 -9.60 10.23 5.84
C GLU A 71 -10.03 8.83 5.38
N LEU A 72 -10.63 8.72 4.19
CA LEU A 72 -11.03 7.44 3.59
C LEU A 72 -9.82 6.53 3.32
N ASP A 73 -8.70 7.09 2.82
CA ASP A 73 -7.44 6.35 2.65
C ASP A 73 -6.89 5.87 4.00
N GLY A 74 -7.05 6.67 5.06
CA GLY A 74 -6.78 6.27 6.45
C GLY A 74 -7.62 5.07 6.88
N ARG A 75 -8.94 5.10 6.67
CA ARG A 75 -9.83 3.99 7.01
C ARG A 75 -9.49 2.72 6.24
N LEU A 76 -9.20 2.83 4.94
CA LEU A 76 -8.79 1.70 4.11
C LEU A 76 -7.47 1.09 4.62
N ARG A 77 -6.47 1.91 4.97
CA ARG A 77 -5.21 1.42 5.58
C ARG A 77 -5.44 0.64 6.87
N THR A 78 -6.26 1.16 7.77
CA THR A 78 -6.58 0.48 9.03
C THR A 78 -7.29 -0.87 8.78
N MET A 79 -8.24 -0.88 7.86
CA MET A 79 -8.93 -2.09 7.43
C MET A 79 -7.96 -3.14 6.87
N LEU A 80 -7.00 -2.71 6.04
CA LEU A 80 -6.00 -3.58 5.42
C LEU A 80 -4.96 -4.08 6.41
N ALA A 81 -4.50 -3.25 7.35
CA ALA A 81 -3.45 -3.62 8.30
C ALA A 81 -3.81 -4.89 9.09
N SER A 82 -5.04 -4.96 9.60
CA SER A 82 -5.52 -6.14 10.35
C SER A 82 -5.53 -7.43 9.50
N ARG A 83 -5.93 -7.34 8.24
CA ARG A 83 -6.02 -8.48 7.31
C ARG A 83 -4.67 -8.94 6.84
N LEU A 84 -3.80 -7.98 6.51
CA LEU A 84 -2.42 -8.26 6.11
C LEU A 84 -1.65 -8.94 7.23
N GLY A 85 -1.85 -8.54 8.49
CA GLY A 85 -1.25 -9.25 9.63
C GLY A 85 -1.68 -10.72 9.71
N ARG A 86 -2.97 -11.02 9.51
CA ARG A 86 -3.48 -12.40 9.51
C ARG A 86 -2.93 -13.23 8.34
N VAL A 87 -2.91 -12.65 7.13
CA VAL A 87 -2.34 -13.29 5.94
C VAL A 87 -0.85 -13.55 6.12
N GLU A 88 -0.11 -12.61 6.68
CA GLU A 88 1.32 -12.73 6.93
C GLU A 88 1.64 -13.87 7.92
N VAL A 89 0.93 -13.94 9.04
CA VAL A 89 1.10 -15.05 10.00
C VAL A 89 0.78 -16.40 9.35
N MET A 90 -0.28 -16.47 8.55
CA MET A 90 -0.63 -17.69 7.81
C MET A 90 0.47 -18.07 6.80
N LEU A 91 0.97 -17.12 6.01
CA LEU A 91 2.04 -17.38 5.04
C LEU A 91 3.32 -17.85 5.71
N ARG A 92 3.69 -17.26 6.85
CA ARG A 92 4.85 -17.72 7.67
C ARG A 92 4.68 -19.17 8.11
N SER A 93 3.51 -19.51 8.63
CA SER A 93 3.20 -20.88 9.06
C SER A 93 3.26 -21.88 7.91
N GLN A 94 2.65 -21.56 6.77
CA GLN A 94 2.65 -22.42 5.59
C GLN A 94 4.06 -22.57 4.98
N TYR A 95 4.82 -21.47 4.90
CA TYR A 95 6.19 -21.48 4.44
C TYR A 95 7.07 -22.39 5.31
N ALA A 96 7.06 -22.16 6.63
CA ALA A 96 7.86 -22.96 7.56
C ALA A 96 7.50 -24.45 7.51
N TYR A 97 6.21 -24.77 7.42
CA TYR A 97 5.74 -26.15 7.29
C TYR A 97 6.20 -26.80 5.97
N ALA A 98 6.00 -26.11 4.84
CA ALA A 98 6.36 -26.63 3.52
C ALA A 98 7.88 -26.86 3.39
N VAL A 99 8.70 -25.91 3.85
CA VAL A 99 10.15 -26.06 3.83
C VAL A 99 10.60 -27.16 4.79
N GLY A 100 10.10 -27.15 6.03
CA GLY A 100 10.42 -28.18 7.02
C GLY A 100 10.08 -29.60 6.54
N ALA A 101 8.96 -29.76 5.82
CA ALA A 101 8.53 -31.05 5.30
C ALA A 101 9.33 -31.52 4.06
N THR A 102 9.91 -30.61 3.28
CA THR A 102 10.55 -30.94 2.00
C THR A 102 12.07 -30.95 2.05
N LYS A 103 12.67 -30.10 2.88
CA LYS A 103 14.12 -29.88 2.99
C LYS A 103 14.65 -30.12 4.40
N GLY A 104 13.76 -30.12 5.38
CA GLY A 104 14.13 -30.25 6.77
C GLY A 104 14.22 -28.88 7.46
N PRO A 105 14.58 -28.89 8.74
CA PRO A 105 14.38 -27.73 9.59
C PRO A 105 15.40 -26.60 9.43
N TYR A 106 16.59 -26.86 8.89
CA TYR A 106 17.78 -26.02 9.04
C TYR A 106 18.44 -25.70 7.69
N GLY A 107 19.05 -24.52 7.56
CA GLY A 107 19.94 -24.12 6.45
C GLY A 107 19.29 -23.95 5.07
N ASP A 108 18.63 -24.98 4.56
CA ASP A 108 18.18 -25.10 3.16
C ASP A 108 17.14 -24.05 2.72
N TYR A 109 16.49 -23.38 3.68
CA TYR A 109 15.57 -22.28 3.38
C TYR A 109 16.28 -20.97 2.99
N LEU A 110 17.62 -20.95 3.08
CA LEU A 110 18.52 -19.87 2.65
C LEU A 110 19.40 -20.29 1.45
N ASP A 111 19.08 -21.41 0.81
CA ASP A 111 19.74 -21.87 -0.42
C ASP A 111 19.01 -21.29 -1.65
N ASP A 112 19.72 -20.60 -2.54
CA ASP A 112 19.13 -20.01 -3.75
C ASP A 112 18.63 -21.08 -4.73
N ALA A 113 19.23 -22.28 -4.71
CA ALA A 113 18.79 -23.43 -5.49
C ALA A 113 17.38 -23.88 -5.10
N TYR A 114 16.96 -23.66 -3.84
CA TYR A 114 15.58 -23.91 -3.41
C TYR A 114 14.57 -23.03 -4.17
N PHE A 115 14.95 -21.80 -4.49
CA PHE A 115 14.12 -20.82 -5.19
C PHE A 115 14.25 -20.89 -6.72
N GLY A 116 14.77 -22.01 -7.24
CA GLY A 116 14.97 -22.22 -8.67
C GLY A 116 16.33 -21.73 -9.20
N GLY A 117 17.20 -21.23 -8.33
CA GLY A 117 18.55 -20.75 -8.65
C GLY A 117 18.59 -19.46 -9.47
N GLY A 118 19.82 -19.01 -9.77
CA GLY A 118 20.08 -17.79 -10.53
C GLY A 118 19.72 -16.50 -9.77
N ASP A 119 19.73 -15.37 -10.48
CA ASP A 119 19.62 -14.03 -9.87
C ASP A 119 18.36 -13.87 -9.00
N ALA A 120 17.22 -14.43 -9.43
CA ALA A 120 15.97 -14.32 -8.68
C ALA A 120 15.98 -15.13 -7.37
N GLY A 121 16.62 -16.30 -7.34
CA GLY A 121 16.79 -17.08 -6.12
C GLY A 121 17.73 -16.39 -5.14
N ALA A 122 18.85 -15.86 -5.66
CA ALA A 122 19.81 -15.10 -4.88
C ALA A 122 19.17 -13.85 -4.25
N ASP A 123 18.37 -13.09 -5.01
CA ASP A 123 17.67 -11.90 -4.51
C ASP A 123 16.73 -12.20 -3.32
N VAL A 124 16.05 -13.35 -3.35
CA VAL A 124 15.15 -13.80 -2.28
C VAL A 124 15.94 -14.18 -1.03
N VAL A 125 17.01 -14.95 -1.18
CA VAL A 125 17.90 -15.31 -0.07
C VAL A 125 18.51 -14.06 0.55
N ASP A 126 19.02 -13.15 -0.26
CA ASP A 126 19.56 -11.87 0.16
C ASP A 126 18.54 -11.02 0.94
N ALA A 127 17.28 -11.02 0.50
CA ALA A 127 16.21 -10.35 1.24
C ALA A 127 15.98 -10.99 2.61
N CYS A 128 15.97 -12.33 2.68
CA CYS A 128 15.81 -13.07 3.93
C CYS A 128 16.98 -12.80 4.90
N LEU A 129 18.22 -12.83 4.41
CA LEU A 129 19.42 -12.53 5.19
C LEU A 129 19.40 -11.08 5.71
N ARG A 130 19.01 -10.12 4.88
CA ARG A 130 18.87 -8.71 5.32
C ARG A 130 17.84 -8.54 6.43
N ASP A 131 16.71 -9.24 6.37
CA ASP A 131 15.68 -9.18 7.41
C ASP A 131 16.18 -9.82 8.72
N LEU A 132 16.86 -10.97 8.63
CA LEU A 132 17.47 -11.64 9.77
C LEU A 132 18.56 -10.78 10.42
N ASP A 133 19.44 -10.16 9.64
CA ASP A 133 20.54 -9.32 10.13
C ASP A 133 20.04 -8.04 10.84
N ARG A 134 18.94 -7.46 10.34
CA ARG A 134 18.32 -6.27 10.95
C ARG A 134 17.49 -6.57 12.19
N SER A 135 17.04 -7.81 12.35
CA SER A 135 16.23 -8.20 13.50
C SER A 135 17.00 -8.04 14.82
N LYS A 136 16.30 -7.50 15.81
CA LYS A 136 16.81 -7.32 17.19
C LYS A 136 16.20 -8.32 18.17
N GLU A 137 15.39 -9.26 17.69
CA GLU A 137 14.71 -10.24 18.51
C GLU A 137 15.71 -11.16 19.24
N PRO A 138 15.52 -11.46 20.54
CA PRO A 138 16.45 -12.28 21.31
C PRO A 138 16.70 -13.66 20.72
N PHE A 139 15.67 -14.31 20.15
CA PHE A 139 15.83 -15.64 19.55
C PHE A 139 16.67 -15.61 18.27
N VAL A 140 16.58 -14.54 17.45
CA VAL A 140 17.43 -14.40 16.25
C VAL A 140 18.89 -14.21 16.67
N ARG A 141 19.14 -13.41 17.71
CA ARG A 141 20.49 -13.21 18.25
C ARG A 141 21.09 -14.50 18.80
N HIS A 142 20.28 -15.37 19.39
CA HIS A 142 20.74 -16.66 19.90
C HIS A 142 21.30 -17.57 18.80
N PHE A 143 20.71 -17.53 17.60
CA PHE A 143 21.14 -18.37 16.47
C PHE A 143 22.19 -17.70 15.56
N ARG A 144 22.39 -16.38 15.65
CA ARG A 144 23.33 -15.64 14.79
C ARG A 144 24.78 -15.94 15.17
N ARG A 145 25.57 -16.49 14.24
CA ARG A 145 27.03 -16.63 14.36
C ARG A 145 27.73 -15.46 13.69
N GLU A 146 28.37 -14.58 14.46
CA GLU A 146 29.06 -13.42 13.87
C GLU A 146 30.32 -13.84 13.09
N GLY A 147 30.49 -13.28 11.89
CA GLY A 147 31.66 -13.54 11.04
C GLY A 147 31.65 -14.85 10.26
N ASP A 148 30.52 -15.56 10.26
CA ASP A 148 30.29 -16.79 9.49
C ASP A 148 29.47 -16.51 8.22
N ASP A 149 29.82 -17.18 7.12
CA ASP A 149 29.04 -17.17 5.89
C ASP A 149 27.72 -17.96 6.07
N ASP A 150 27.73 -19.01 6.91
CA ASP A 150 26.54 -19.79 7.30
C ASP A 150 26.00 -19.37 8.68
N ARG A 151 25.90 -18.04 8.89
CA ARG A 151 25.55 -17.46 10.20
C ARG A 151 24.16 -17.80 10.74
N TYR A 152 23.30 -18.41 9.93
CA TYR A 152 21.95 -18.84 10.30
C TYR A 152 21.69 -20.33 10.00
N GLY A 153 22.70 -21.13 9.66
CA GLY A 153 22.51 -22.54 9.30
C GLY A 153 21.78 -23.36 10.37
N ASP A 154 22.06 -23.10 11.65
CA ASP A 154 21.40 -23.75 12.79
C ASP A 154 20.05 -23.13 13.19
N MET A 155 19.64 -22.04 12.53
CA MET A 155 18.37 -21.42 12.82
C MET A 155 17.25 -22.25 12.17
N PRO A 156 16.26 -22.72 12.93
CA PRO A 156 15.17 -23.47 12.33
C PRO A 156 14.25 -22.56 11.51
N VAL A 157 13.73 -23.07 10.40
CA VAL A 157 12.92 -22.30 9.44
C VAL A 157 11.67 -21.65 10.07
N TRP A 158 11.04 -22.26 11.08
CA TRP A 158 9.91 -21.64 11.79
C TRP A 158 10.31 -20.45 12.64
N ALA A 159 11.53 -20.44 13.20
CA ALA A 159 12.04 -19.28 13.91
C ALA A 159 12.43 -18.18 12.91
N ALA A 160 13.04 -18.55 11.78
CA ALA A 160 13.40 -17.58 10.75
C ALA A 160 12.18 -16.91 10.14
N ALA A 161 11.14 -17.68 9.83
CA ALA A 161 9.90 -17.20 9.23
C ALA A 161 9.25 -16.04 10.01
N GLU A 162 9.37 -16.00 11.34
CA GLU A 162 8.82 -14.93 12.19
C GLU A 162 9.33 -13.53 11.86
N VAL A 163 10.52 -13.41 11.26
CA VAL A 163 11.15 -12.12 10.95
C VAL A 163 11.28 -11.84 9.46
N LEU A 164 11.03 -12.82 8.59
CA LEU A 164 10.95 -12.61 7.14
C LEU A 164 9.75 -11.72 6.81
N SER A 165 9.96 -10.68 5.99
CA SER A 165 8.92 -9.72 5.65
C SER A 165 8.23 -10.03 4.31
N PHE A 166 6.90 -10.18 4.36
CA PHE A 166 6.04 -10.11 3.17
C PHE A 166 5.72 -8.63 2.89
N ALA A 167 6.73 -7.93 2.37
CA ALA A 167 7.01 -6.55 2.74
C ALA A 167 6.11 -5.46 2.14
N TYR A 168 5.63 -5.59 0.90
CA TYR A 168 5.20 -4.39 0.17
C TYR A 168 3.97 -3.68 0.76
N LEU A 169 2.83 -4.38 0.86
CA LEU A 169 1.58 -3.76 1.27
C LEU A 169 1.52 -3.51 2.79
N ARG A 170 2.11 -4.43 3.58
CA ARG A 170 2.29 -4.30 5.03
C ARG A 170 3.09 -3.05 5.38
N ASN A 171 4.26 -2.86 4.76
CA ASN A 171 5.13 -1.73 5.08
C ASN A 171 4.48 -0.40 4.64
N ARG A 172 3.76 -0.35 3.51
CA ARG A 172 3.02 0.87 3.13
C ARG A 172 1.94 1.24 4.15
N CYS A 173 1.18 0.26 4.65
CA CYS A 173 0.18 0.49 5.68
C CYS A 173 0.82 0.94 7.00
N ALA A 174 1.85 0.25 7.47
CA ALA A 174 2.57 0.55 8.71
C ALA A 174 3.26 1.93 8.69
N HIS A 175 3.76 2.37 7.53
CA HIS A 175 4.35 3.71 7.37
C HIS A 175 3.31 4.80 7.02
N HIS A 176 2.01 4.48 7.08
CA HIS A 176 0.92 5.38 6.72
C HIS A 176 1.11 6.03 5.34
N ALA A 177 1.73 5.30 4.40
CA ALA A 177 1.93 5.79 3.04
C ALA A 177 0.57 5.85 2.31
N ARG A 178 0.43 6.76 1.35
CA ARG A 178 -0.78 6.90 0.55
C ARG A 178 -1.02 5.61 -0.25
N LEU A 179 -2.22 5.03 -0.17
CA LEU A 179 -2.61 3.89 -1.02
C LEU A 179 -3.39 4.38 -2.24
N TRP A 180 -4.23 5.39 -2.04
CA TRP A 180 -5.03 6.01 -3.10
C TRP A 180 -4.17 6.56 -4.25
N ASN A 181 -4.54 6.16 -5.47
CA ASN A 181 -3.95 6.62 -6.74
C ASN A 181 -2.42 6.37 -6.88
N HIS A 182 -1.92 5.33 -6.20
CA HIS A 182 -0.54 4.88 -6.30
C HIS A 182 -0.43 3.65 -7.22
N SER A 183 0.47 3.68 -8.19
CA SER A 183 0.75 2.52 -9.06
C SER A 183 1.66 1.53 -8.33
N VAL A 184 1.20 0.29 -8.17
CA VAL A 184 1.99 -0.77 -7.55
C VAL A 184 2.95 -1.35 -8.59
N ILE A 185 4.23 -1.02 -8.46
CA ILE A 185 5.29 -1.42 -9.42
C ILE A 185 5.58 -2.92 -9.32
N ASP A 186 5.39 -3.52 -8.14
CA ASP A 186 5.73 -4.92 -7.85
C ASP A 186 4.55 -5.64 -7.18
N ALA A 187 3.38 -5.56 -7.83
CA ALA A 187 2.23 -6.37 -7.46
C ALA A 187 2.43 -7.72 -8.13
N GLY A 188 2.56 -8.78 -7.34
CA GLY A 188 2.43 -10.14 -7.87
C GLY A 188 1.19 -10.25 -8.77
N ALA A 189 1.23 -11.12 -9.78
CA ALA A 189 0.17 -11.18 -10.79
C ALA A 189 -1.17 -11.62 -10.17
N THR A 190 -2.16 -10.72 -10.15
CA THR A 190 -3.55 -11.08 -9.82
C THR A 190 -4.07 -12.14 -10.79
N PRO A 191 -4.51 -13.33 -10.31
CA PRO A 191 -4.98 -14.39 -11.20
C PRO A 191 -6.14 -13.96 -12.11
N ASN A 192 -6.13 -14.40 -13.37
CA ASN A 192 -7.12 -13.97 -14.37
C ASN A 192 -8.58 -14.29 -14.00
N ASN A 193 -8.81 -15.43 -13.33
CA ASN A 193 -10.12 -15.82 -12.83
C ASN A 193 -10.61 -14.88 -11.72
N VAL A 194 -9.71 -14.49 -10.81
CA VAL A 194 -9.99 -13.52 -9.73
C VAL A 194 -10.36 -12.17 -10.32
N ARG A 195 -9.55 -11.68 -11.26
CA ARG A 195 -9.82 -10.42 -11.97
C ARG A 195 -11.18 -10.43 -12.67
N LYS A 196 -11.53 -11.52 -13.35
CA LYS A 196 -12.85 -11.70 -13.99
C LYS A 196 -14.00 -11.73 -12.97
N LYS A 197 -13.85 -12.44 -11.84
CA LYS A 197 -14.84 -12.48 -10.74
C LYS A 197 -15.09 -11.07 -10.20
N THR A 198 -14.04 -10.30 -9.91
CA THR A 198 -14.15 -8.93 -9.42
C THR A 198 -14.81 -8.00 -10.44
N LYS A 199 -14.42 -8.09 -11.72
CA LYS A 199 -15.01 -7.27 -12.79
C LYS A 199 -16.52 -7.47 -12.95
N ARG A 200 -17.00 -8.71 -12.79
CA ARG A 200 -18.45 -9.01 -12.83
C ARG A 200 -19.22 -8.33 -11.68
N ARG A 201 -18.56 -8.09 -10.54
CA ARG A 201 -19.20 -7.56 -9.34
C ARG A 201 -19.14 -6.04 -9.22
N PHE A 202 -18.03 -5.44 -9.64
CA PHE A 202 -17.75 -4.01 -9.41
C PHE A 202 -17.52 -3.21 -10.70
N GLY A 203 -17.61 -3.84 -11.87
CA GLY A 203 -17.31 -3.21 -13.15
C GLY A 203 -15.83 -3.29 -13.53
N ASN A 204 -15.47 -2.68 -14.65
CA ASN A 204 -14.07 -2.64 -15.09
C ASN A 204 -13.21 -1.78 -14.16
N PHE A 205 -11.92 -2.11 -14.09
CA PHE A 205 -10.88 -1.37 -13.38
C PHE A 205 -9.52 -1.59 -14.05
N ASP A 206 -8.58 -0.68 -13.79
CA ASP A 206 -7.23 -0.71 -14.34
C ASP A 206 -6.41 -1.87 -13.75
N GLY A 207 -5.53 -2.45 -14.56
CA GLY A 207 -4.72 -3.59 -14.16
C GLY A 207 -3.67 -3.31 -13.10
N ARG A 208 -3.39 -2.04 -12.81
CA ARG A 208 -2.47 -1.54 -11.77
C ARG A 208 -3.19 -0.76 -10.66
N SER A 209 -4.51 -0.88 -10.60
CA SER A 209 -5.34 -0.20 -9.61
C SER A 209 -5.24 -0.81 -8.22
N VAL A 210 -5.59 -0.03 -7.20
CA VAL A 210 -5.72 -0.54 -5.83
C VAL A 210 -6.77 -1.65 -5.77
N MET A 211 -7.85 -1.53 -6.55
CA MET A 211 -8.87 -2.57 -6.66
C MET A 211 -8.31 -3.92 -7.14
N ASP A 212 -7.33 -3.93 -8.06
CA ASP A 212 -6.71 -5.18 -8.51
C ASP A 212 -5.94 -5.88 -7.36
N VAL A 213 -5.25 -5.10 -6.54
CA VAL A 213 -4.56 -5.60 -5.35
C VAL A 213 -5.55 -6.09 -4.29
N LEU A 214 -6.64 -5.35 -4.06
CA LEU A 214 -7.71 -5.75 -3.15
C LEU A 214 -8.37 -7.05 -3.61
N ALA A 215 -8.51 -7.26 -4.92
CA ALA A 215 -9.03 -8.50 -5.49
C ALA A 215 -8.11 -9.71 -5.21
N SER A 216 -6.80 -9.54 -5.38
CA SER A 216 -5.82 -10.55 -5.00
C SER A 216 -5.87 -10.88 -3.51
N LEU A 217 -5.92 -9.85 -2.66
CA LEU A 217 -6.01 -10.05 -1.21
C LEU A 217 -7.31 -10.78 -0.83
N ALA A 218 -8.44 -10.45 -1.46
CA ALA A 218 -9.70 -11.12 -1.23
C ALA A 218 -9.66 -12.60 -1.59
N ASP A 219 -9.04 -12.95 -2.74
CA ASP A 219 -8.88 -14.36 -3.14
C ASP A 219 -8.00 -15.13 -2.14
N VAL A 220 -6.92 -14.53 -1.65
CA VAL A 220 -6.08 -15.14 -0.60
C VAL A 220 -6.87 -15.33 0.69
N LEU A 221 -7.62 -14.31 1.13
CA LEU A 221 -8.43 -14.39 2.35
C LEU A 221 -9.51 -15.48 2.26
N GLU A 222 -10.17 -15.62 1.11
CA GLU A 222 -11.22 -16.62 0.85
C GLU A 222 -10.61 -18.04 0.79
N ARG A 223 -9.52 -18.24 0.03
CA ARG A 223 -8.86 -19.55 -0.10
C ARG A 223 -8.25 -20.07 1.19
N CYS A 224 -7.77 -19.17 2.03
CA CYS A 224 -7.19 -19.52 3.32
C CYS A 224 -8.24 -19.60 4.43
N GLY A 225 -9.53 -19.40 4.14
CA GLY A 225 -10.61 -19.41 5.13
C GLY A 225 -10.46 -18.35 6.22
N LEU A 226 -9.76 -17.24 5.92
CA LEU A 226 -9.50 -16.17 6.88
C LEU A 226 -10.65 -15.16 6.93
N GLU A 227 -11.25 -14.85 5.79
CA GLU A 227 -12.38 -13.93 5.70
C GLU A 227 -13.15 -14.16 4.40
N ASP A 228 -14.47 -14.31 4.53
CA ASP A 228 -15.37 -14.33 3.40
C ASP A 228 -15.82 -12.91 3.05
N ASP A 229 -16.02 -12.68 1.76
CA ASP A 229 -16.60 -11.44 1.22
C ASP A 229 -15.86 -10.14 1.59
N PHE A 230 -14.52 -10.17 1.70
CA PHE A 230 -13.72 -8.98 1.98
C PHE A 230 -14.04 -7.80 1.05
N LEU A 231 -14.15 -8.04 -0.27
CA LEU A 231 -14.51 -6.99 -1.23
C LEU A 231 -15.93 -6.43 -1.01
N GLY A 232 -16.86 -7.23 -0.48
CA GLY A 232 -18.17 -6.75 -0.08
C GLY A 232 -18.09 -5.76 1.07
N THR A 233 -17.21 -6.02 2.06
CA THR A 233 -16.92 -5.09 3.15
C THR A 233 -16.30 -3.80 2.64
N VAL A 234 -15.31 -3.87 1.74
CA VAL A 234 -14.73 -2.67 1.09
C VAL A 234 -15.81 -1.90 0.34
N SER A 235 -16.65 -2.58 -0.44
CA SER A 235 -17.72 -1.93 -1.19
C SER A 235 -18.75 -1.24 -0.29
N ARG A 236 -19.15 -1.85 0.82
CA ARG A 236 -20.12 -1.23 1.75
C ARG A 236 -19.58 0.04 2.40
N GLU A 237 -18.28 0.07 2.69
CA GLU A 237 -17.64 1.20 3.36
C GLU A 237 -17.35 2.37 2.40
N PHE A 238 -16.96 2.08 1.15
CA PHE A 238 -16.33 3.08 0.28
C PHE A 238 -17.11 3.42 -1.00
N ARG A 239 -18.09 2.62 -1.40
CA ARG A 239 -18.77 2.79 -2.69
C ARG A 239 -19.64 4.04 -2.76
N ASP A 240 -20.17 4.49 -1.63
CA ASP A 240 -20.98 5.71 -1.52
C ASP A 240 -20.13 7.00 -1.54
N HIS A 241 -18.80 6.86 -1.75
CA HIS A 241 -17.87 7.96 -1.97
C HIS A 241 -17.30 7.89 -3.39
N PRO A 242 -18.00 8.40 -4.42
CA PRO A 242 -17.66 8.17 -5.83
C PRO A 242 -16.24 8.56 -6.21
N LEU A 243 -15.78 9.73 -5.75
CA LEU A 243 -14.43 10.21 -6.04
C LEU A 243 -13.34 9.28 -5.48
N PHE A 244 -13.55 8.78 -4.26
CA PHE A 244 -12.64 7.84 -3.62
C PHE A 244 -12.67 6.49 -4.33
N TRP A 245 -13.88 5.94 -4.54
CA TRP A 245 -14.11 4.66 -5.21
C TRP A 245 -13.49 4.62 -6.60
N ASP A 246 -13.71 5.66 -7.42
CA ASP A 246 -13.13 5.77 -8.74
C ASP A 246 -11.60 5.80 -8.68
N GLY A 247 -11.02 6.46 -7.68
CA GLY A 247 -9.56 6.46 -7.51
C GLY A 247 -9.00 5.10 -7.06
N LEU A 248 -9.82 4.21 -6.52
CA LEU A 248 -9.44 2.81 -6.28
C LEU A 248 -9.47 1.98 -7.56
N LEU A 249 -10.38 2.27 -8.49
CA LEU A 249 -10.56 1.54 -9.75
C LEU A 249 -9.64 2.03 -10.88
N TRP A 250 -9.42 3.34 -10.94
CA TRP A 250 -8.82 4.04 -12.08
C TRP A 250 -7.81 5.08 -11.59
N PRO A 251 -6.59 4.66 -11.22
CA PRO A 251 -5.53 5.61 -10.89
C PRO A 251 -5.18 6.44 -12.13
N CYS A 252 -5.33 7.76 -12.06
CA CYS A 252 -4.86 8.69 -13.08
C CYS A 252 -4.68 10.11 -12.53
N ALA A 253 -3.92 10.92 -13.28
CA ALA A 253 -3.77 12.35 -13.03
C ALA A 253 -5.08 13.12 -13.24
N ALA A 254 -5.18 14.31 -12.65
CA ALA A 254 -6.35 15.19 -12.71
C ALA A 254 -6.83 15.46 -14.15
N GLU A 255 -5.88 15.71 -15.04
CA GLU A 255 -6.11 16.13 -16.44
C GLU A 255 -6.58 14.99 -17.35
N ASP A 256 -6.34 13.73 -16.94
CA ASP A 256 -6.71 12.55 -17.71
C ASP A 256 -8.05 11.95 -17.27
N ARG A 257 -8.58 12.37 -16.11
CA ARG A 257 -9.88 11.91 -15.60
C ARG A 257 -11.04 12.28 -16.51
N SER A 258 -11.08 13.52 -16.97
CA SER A 258 -12.10 14.00 -17.91
C SER A 258 -12.01 13.28 -19.26
N LYS A 259 -10.79 13.04 -19.76
CA LYS A 259 -10.53 12.30 -21.01
C LYS A 259 -10.90 10.82 -20.91
N LYS A 260 -10.80 10.22 -19.72
CA LYS A 260 -11.17 8.82 -19.44
C LYS A 260 -12.64 8.64 -19.03
N GLY A 261 -13.46 9.69 -19.05
CA GLY A 261 -14.89 9.62 -18.73
C GLY A 261 -15.22 9.51 -17.24
N HIS A 262 -14.29 9.89 -16.35
CA HIS A 262 -14.46 9.87 -14.89
C HIS A 262 -14.17 11.26 -14.27
N PRO A 263 -14.97 12.30 -14.61
CA PRO A 263 -14.74 13.66 -14.13
C PRO A 263 -14.87 13.75 -12.60
N PHE A 264 -14.34 14.84 -12.02
CA PHE A 264 -14.69 15.19 -10.64
C PHE A 264 -16.21 15.36 -10.52
N PRO A 265 -16.83 14.97 -9.40
CA PRO A 265 -18.22 15.30 -9.15
C PRO A 265 -18.39 16.81 -9.29
N GLU A 266 -19.39 17.25 -10.05
CA GLU A 266 -19.79 18.66 -10.04
C GLU A 266 -20.24 19.01 -8.62
N SER A 267 -19.71 20.10 -8.07
CA SER A 267 -20.12 20.61 -6.78
C SER A 267 -21.63 20.88 -6.79
N SER A 268 -22.34 20.29 -5.83
CA SER A 268 -23.75 20.63 -5.55
C SER A 268 -23.88 22.06 -5.03
#